data_AF-A0A4R0JX95-F1
#
_entry.id   AF-A0A4R0JX95-F1
#
_cell.length_a   1.000
_cell.length_b   1.000
_cell.length_c   1.000
_cell.angle_alpha   90.00
_cell.angle_beta   90.00
_cell.angle_gamma   90.00
#
_symmetry.space_group_name_H-M   'P 1'
#
loop_
_entity.id
_entity.type
_entity.pdbx_description
1 polymer ?
#
loop_
_entity_poly.entity_id
_entity_poly.type
_entity_poly.pdbx_seq_one_letter_code
_entity_poly.pdbx_strand_id
1 'polypeptide(L)'
;MTNDFGEVLLWSFWFFIWIAALMVWFRCLWDLFSDRSLNGWAKAGWAILLIFVPWLGALIYLIARGRSMNERRRKDFEDAQTEQKKYIQDVAGTSKSPTDEIASAKELLDSGTITQAEYESIKIKALA
;
A
#
# COMPACT_ATOMS: atom_id res chain seq x y z
N MET A 1 -30.76 -29.58 -37.16
CA MET A 1 -30.58 -28.10 -37.27
C MET A 1 -30.52 -27.46 -35.89
N THR A 2 -29.54 -27.82 -35.04
CA THR A 2 -29.33 -27.13 -33.73
C THR A 2 -27.95 -27.44 -33.12
N ASN A 3 -26.90 -27.52 -33.95
CA ASN A 3 -25.52 -27.48 -33.42
C ASN A 3 -24.87 -26.09 -33.61
N ASP A 4 -25.37 -25.27 -34.54
CA ASP A 4 -24.72 -24.00 -34.90
C ASP A 4 -24.64 -23.00 -33.74
N PHE A 5 -25.72 -22.76 -32.98
CA PHE A 5 -25.71 -21.74 -31.93
C PHE A 5 -24.81 -22.14 -30.75
N GLY A 6 -24.87 -23.40 -30.33
CA GLY A 6 -24.02 -23.93 -29.26
C GLY A 6 -22.55 -23.98 -29.67
N GLU A 7 -22.25 -24.39 -30.90
CA GLU A 7 -20.89 -24.40 -31.44
C GLU A 7 -20.31 -22.99 -31.58
N VAL A 8 -21.10 -22.02 -32.04
CA VAL A 8 -20.69 -20.60 -32.10
C VAL A 8 -20.40 -20.04 -30.71
N LEU A 9 -21.23 -20.36 -29.71
CA LEU A 9 -20.96 -19.95 -28.32
C LEU A 9 -19.69 -20.60 -27.76
N LEU A 10 -19.48 -21.89 -28.00
CA LEU A 10 -18.25 -22.59 -27.58
C LEU A 10 -17.01 -22.01 -28.26
N TRP A 11 -17.08 -21.75 -29.57
CA TRP A 11 -15.99 -21.11 -30.31
C TRP A 11 -15.71 -19.69 -29.81
N SER A 12 -16.75 -18.90 -29.56
CA SER A 12 -16.61 -17.55 -29.00
C SER A 12 -16.01 -17.58 -27.59
N PHE A 13 -16.38 -18.55 -26.75
CA PHE A 13 -15.80 -18.73 -25.42
C PHE A 13 -14.34 -19.15 -25.49
N TRP A 14 -14.00 -20.07 -26.40
CA TRP A 14 -12.61 -20.47 -26.63
C TRP A 14 -11.77 -19.31 -27.13
N PHE A 15 -12.30 -18.52 -28.07
CA PHE A 15 -11.66 -17.31 -28.56
C PHE A 15 -11.45 -16.27 -27.46
N PHE A 16 -12.43 -16.08 -26.57
CA PHE A 16 -12.29 -15.22 -25.40
C PHE A 16 -11.16 -15.69 -24.48
N ILE A 17 -11.07 -17.00 -24.19
CA ILE A 17 -9.96 -17.57 -23.41
C ILE A 17 -8.62 -17.30 -24.09
N TRP A 18 -8.52 -17.50 -25.40
CA TRP A 18 -7.30 -17.21 -26.16
C TRP A 18 -6.91 -15.73 -26.09
N ILE A 19 -7.86 -14.81 -26.25
CA ILE A 19 -7.60 -13.37 -26.10
C ILE A 19 -7.14 -13.05 -24.68
N ALA A 20 -7.85 -13.54 -23.66
CA ALA A 20 -7.50 -13.30 -22.27
C ALA A 20 -6.10 -13.85 -21.95
N ALA A 21 -5.76 -15.03 -22.47
CA ALA A 21 -4.45 -15.64 -22.35
C ALA A 21 -3.35 -14.79 -23.01
N LEU A 22 -3.59 -14.31 -24.24
CA LEU A 22 -2.68 -13.39 -24.93
C LEU A 22 -2.53 -12.08 -24.16
N MET A 23 -3.60 -11.52 -23.61
CA MET A 23 -3.52 -10.31 -22.77
C MET A 23 -2.64 -10.53 -21.54
N VAL A 24 -2.80 -11.66 -20.84
CA VAL A 24 -1.94 -12.03 -19.70
C VAL A 24 -0.49 -12.21 -20.16
N TRP A 25 -0.27 -12.87 -21.29
CA TRP A 25 1.05 -13.11 -21.84
C TRP A 25 1.78 -11.81 -22.20
N PHE A 26 1.12 -10.90 -22.94
CA PHE A 26 1.66 -9.57 -23.25
C PHE A 26 1.90 -8.75 -21.99
N ARG A 27 1.01 -8.84 -20.99
CA ARG A 27 1.18 -8.17 -19.71
C ARG A 27 2.42 -8.67 -18.96
N CYS A 28 2.64 -9.98 -18.93
CA CYS A 28 3.86 -10.57 -18.35
C CYS A 28 5.12 -10.12 -19.10
N LEU A 29 5.06 -10.05 -20.43
CA LEU A 29 6.17 -9.55 -21.25
C LEU A 29 6.48 -8.07 -20.92
N TRP A 30 5.45 -7.21 -20.89
CA TRP A 30 5.62 -5.79 -20.59
C TRP A 30 6.15 -5.56 -19.17
N ASP A 31 5.60 -6.28 -18.19
CA ASP A 31 6.08 -6.27 -16.81
C ASP A 31 7.56 -6.65 -16.74
N LEU A 32 7.97 -7.69 -17.47
CA LEU A 32 9.35 -8.14 -17.54
C LEU A 32 10.31 -7.08 -18.07
N PHE A 33 9.90 -6.34 -19.10
CA PHE A 33 10.70 -5.25 -19.65
C PHE A 33 10.72 -4.02 -18.74
N SER A 34 9.58 -3.68 -18.12
CA SER A 34 9.41 -2.49 -17.28
C SER A 34 10.25 -2.51 -16.00
N ASP A 35 10.53 -3.70 -15.48
CA ASP A 35 11.33 -3.86 -14.28
C ASP A 35 12.80 -3.63 -14.58
N ARG A 36 13.34 -2.55 -14.01
CA ARG A 36 14.74 -2.14 -14.18
C ARG A 36 15.69 -2.86 -13.22
N SER A 37 15.17 -3.64 -12.26
CA SER A 37 15.99 -4.37 -11.29
C SER A 37 16.59 -5.67 -11.86
N LEU A 38 16.06 -6.20 -12.96
CA LEU A 38 16.58 -7.42 -13.58
C LEU A 38 17.69 -7.16 -14.60
N ASN A 39 18.77 -7.95 -14.48
CA ASN A 39 19.83 -8.03 -15.49
C ASN A 39 19.28 -8.57 -16.84
N GLY A 40 19.84 -8.11 -17.96
CA GLY A 40 19.36 -8.42 -19.31
C GLY A 40 19.32 -9.92 -19.64
N TRP A 41 20.26 -10.71 -19.09
CA TRP A 41 20.28 -12.16 -19.25
C TRP A 41 19.11 -12.87 -18.58
N ALA A 42 18.67 -12.38 -17.41
CA ALA A 42 17.47 -12.90 -16.76
C ALA A 42 16.22 -12.60 -17.60
N LYS A 43 16.16 -11.41 -18.23
CA LYS A 43 15.06 -11.06 -19.14
C LYS A 43 15.01 -11.99 -20.35
N ALA A 44 16.15 -12.30 -20.96
CA ALA A 44 16.22 -13.22 -22.09
C ALA A 44 15.74 -14.63 -21.72
N GLY A 45 16.18 -15.16 -20.58
CA GLY A 45 15.74 -16.48 -20.09
C GLY A 45 14.23 -16.55 -19.85
N TRP A 46 13.66 -15.52 -19.22
CA TRP A 46 12.20 -15.42 -19.01
C TRP A 46 11.41 -15.30 -20.30
N ALA A 47 11.91 -14.53 -21.28
CA ALA A 47 11.27 -14.39 -22.58
C ALA A 47 11.23 -15.74 -23.33
N ILE A 48 12.34 -16.48 -23.34
CA ILE A 48 12.40 -17.82 -23.94
C ILE A 48 11.40 -18.75 -23.26
N LEU A 49 11.38 -18.79 -21.93
CA LEU A 49 10.47 -19.64 -21.17
C LEU A 49 8.99 -19.31 -21.46
N LEU A 50 8.64 -18.03 -21.56
CA LEU A 50 7.29 -17.57 -21.92
C LEU A 50 6.90 -17.90 -23.37
N ILE A 51 7.85 -17.94 -24.31
CA ILE A 51 7.58 -18.26 -25.72
C ILE A 51 7.34 -19.76 -25.91
N PHE A 52 8.22 -20.60 -25.36
CA PHE A 52 8.14 -22.05 -25.58
C PHE A 52 7.07 -22.73 -24.74
N VAL A 53 6.78 -22.21 -23.55
CA VAL A 53 5.78 -22.80 -22.64
C VAL A 53 4.94 -21.68 -22.01
N PRO A 54 4.01 -21.06 -22.75
CA PRO A 54 3.34 -19.83 -22.29
C PRO A 54 2.52 -20.00 -21.01
N TRP A 55 1.75 -21.08 -20.89
CA TRP A 55 0.92 -21.33 -19.70
C TRP A 55 1.75 -21.63 -18.45
N LEU A 56 2.72 -22.54 -18.58
CA LEU A 56 3.61 -22.90 -17.48
C LEU A 56 4.55 -21.74 -17.14
N GLY A 57 5.05 -21.04 -18.16
CA GLY A 57 5.93 -19.90 -18.03
C GLY A 57 5.26 -18.72 -17.35
N ALA A 58 4.01 -18.41 -17.68
CA ALA A 58 3.22 -17.41 -16.97
C ALA A 58 3.00 -17.80 -15.50
N LEU A 59 2.72 -19.08 -15.21
CA LEU A 59 2.56 -19.56 -13.83
C LEU A 59 3.85 -19.43 -13.02
N ILE A 60 4.97 -19.93 -13.54
CA ILE A 60 6.29 -19.85 -12.90
C ILE A 60 6.68 -18.37 -12.73
N TYR A 61 6.41 -17.53 -13.73
CA TYR A 61 6.66 -16.08 -13.66
C TYR A 61 5.88 -15.42 -12.53
N LEU A 62 4.59 -15.72 -12.40
CA LEU A 62 3.75 -15.18 -11.33
C LEU A 62 4.21 -15.65 -9.94
N ILE A 63 4.67 -16.90 -9.79
CA ILE A 63 5.19 -17.41 -8.52
C ILE A 63 6.53 -16.74 -8.18
N ALA A 64 7.46 -16.72 -9.13
CA ALA A 64 8.79 -16.16 -8.93
C ALA A 64 8.76 -14.65 -8.70
N ARG A 65 7.82 -13.94 -9.33
CA ARG A 65 7.78 -12.46 -9.38
C ARG A 65 6.58 -11.82 -8.70
N GLY A 66 5.63 -12.60 -8.20
CA GLY A 66 4.53 -12.13 -7.36
C GLY A 66 4.99 -11.44 -6.07
N ARG A 67 6.23 -11.71 -5.64
CA ARG A 67 6.89 -11.01 -4.51
C ARG A 67 7.10 -9.51 -4.73
N SER A 68 7.13 -9.00 -5.96
CA SER A 68 7.33 -7.57 -6.20
C SER A 68 6.18 -6.69 -5.69
N MET A 69 5.01 -7.28 -5.39
CA MET A 69 3.90 -6.59 -4.72
C MET A 69 4.03 -6.59 -3.19
N ASN A 70 4.55 -7.67 -2.59
CA ASN A 70 4.71 -7.74 -1.13
C ASN A 70 5.87 -6.87 -0.63
N GLU A 71 6.97 -6.80 -1.38
CA GLU A 71 8.13 -6.00 -0.98
C GLU A 71 7.81 -4.49 -1.04
N ARG A 72 7.02 -4.06 -2.04
CA ARG A 72 6.52 -2.68 -2.15
C ARG A 72 5.49 -2.36 -1.07
N ARG A 73 4.52 -3.24 -0.82
CA ARG A 73 3.56 -3.03 0.29
C ARG A 73 4.25 -2.92 1.63
N ARG A 74 5.29 -3.72 1.91
CA ARG A 74 6.01 -3.62 3.18
C ARG A 74 6.75 -2.29 3.29
N LYS A 75 7.38 -1.83 2.21
CA LYS A 75 8.03 -0.51 2.16
C LYS A 75 7.03 0.64 2.28
N ASP A 76 5.90 0.59 1.58
CA ASP A 76 4.85 1.61 1.66
C ASP A 76 4.21 1.65 3.06
N PHE A 77 4.08 0.49 3.73
CA PHE A 77 3.63 0.42 5.14
C PHE A 77 4.68 0.99 6.11
N GLU A 78 5.97 0.75 5.89
CA GLU A 78 7.06 1.32 6.68
C GLU A 78 7.15 2.84 6.49
N ASP A 79 7.06 3.33 5.26
CA ASP A 79 7.09 4.75 4.92
C ASP A 79 5.84 5.47 5.49
N ALA A 80 4.64 4.89 5.34
CA ALA A 80 3.41 5.44 5.91
C ALA A 80 3.42 5.48 7.45
N GLN A 81 3.96 4.45 8.12
CA GLN A 81 4.13 4.50 9.58
C GLN A 81 5.11 5.59 10.02
N THR A 82 6.16 5.84 9.24
CA THR A 82 7.18 6.83 9.58
C THR A 82 6.65 8.25 9.43
N GLU A 83 5.86 8.52 8.38
CA GLU A 83 5.18 9.82 8.21
C GLU A 83 4.10 10.04 9.27
N GLN A 84 3.32 9.01 9.59
CA GLN A 84 2.25 9.11 10.58
C GLN A 84 2.81 9.32 12.00
N LYS A 85 3.93 8.67 12.35
CA LYS A 85 4.64 8.94 13.62
C LYS A 85 5.17 10.36 13.71
N LYS A 86 5.72 10.91 12.62
CA LYS A 86 6.18 12.31 12.58
C LYS A 86 5.02 13.28 12.75
N TYR A 87 3.90 13.06 12.07
CA TYR A 87 2.70 13.88 12.23
C TYR A 87 2.15 13.82 13.66
N ILE A 88 2.10 12.63 14.27
CA ILE A 88 1.65 12.49 15.67
C ILE A 88 2.64 13.17 16.64
N GLN A 89 3.95 13.11 16.40
CA GLN A 89 4.95 13.82 17.22
C GLN A 89 4.96 15.33 17.04
N ASP A 90 4.50 15.84 15.90
CA ASP A 90 4.38 17.27 15.61
C ASP A 90 3.06 17.84 16.18
N VAL A 91 1.98 17.03 16.18
CA VAL A 91 0.65 17.42 16.69
C VAL A 91 0.49 17.17 18.21
N ALA A 92 0.89 16.00 18.75
CA ALA A 92 1.40 15.93 20.12
C ALA A 92 2.76 16.65 20.12
N GLY A 93 3.50 16.95 21.18
CA GLY A 93 4.68 17.85 21.04
C GLY A 93 4.31 19.33 20.79
N THR A 94 3.25 19.61 20.01
CA THR A 94 2.34 20.77 20.22
C THR A 94 1.32 20.50 21.34
N SER A 95 1.43 19.36 22.03
CA SER A 95 0.82 19.19 23.35
C SER A 95 1.44 20.24 24.27
N LYS A 96 0.66 21.29 24.53
CA LYS A 96 0.95 22.46 25.36
C LYS A 96 2.05 22.16 26.37
N SER A 97 3.13 22.95 26.31
CA SER A 97 4.15 22.92 27.35
C SER A 97 3.45 22.98 28.72
N PRO A 98 3.95 22.28 29.76
CA PRO A 98 3.47 22.43 31.13
C PRO A 98 3.21 23.90 31.54
N THR A 99 4.03 24.81 31.01
CA THR A 99 3.91 26.25 31.21
C THR A 99 2.66 26.85 30.55
N ASP A 100 2.29 26.39 29.35
CA ASP A 100 1.09 26.84 28.61
C ASP A 100 -0.20 26.29 29.23
N GLU A 101 -0.16 25.08 29.79
CA GLU A 101 -1.29 24.53 30.56
C GLU A 101 -1.53 25.32 31.85
N ILE A 102 -0.47 25.66 32.58
CA ILE A 102 -0.55 26.49 33.80
C ILE A 102 -1.03 27.91 33.45
N ALA A 103 -0.55 28.50 32.35
CA ALA A 103 -1.00 29.83 31.90
C ALA A 103 -2.49 29.83 31.52
N SER A 104 -2.95 28.81 30.77
CA SER A 104 -4.37 28.63 30.43
C SER A 104 -5.23 28.45 31.70
N ALA A 105 -4.76 27.68 32.67
CA ALA A 105 -5.46 27.46 33.93
C ALA A 105 -5.56 28.74 34.77
N LYS A 106 -4.53 29.60 34.73
CA LYS A 106 -4.57 30.90 35.40
C LYS A 106 -5.61 31.83 34.76
N GLU A 107 -5.71 31.82 33.44
CA GLU A 107 -6.69 32.63 32.72
C GLU A 107 -8.13 32.22 33.07
N LEU A 108 -8.39 30.91 33.23
CA LEU A 108 -9.67 30.37 33.69
C LEU A 108 -10.02 30.74 35.14
N LEU A 109 -9.00 30.87 35.99
CA LEU A 109 -9.15 31.32 37.37
C LEU A 109 -9.47 32.83 37.41
N ASP A 110 -8.75 33.62 36.61
CA ASP A 110 -8.93 35.06 36.51
C ASP A 110 -10.30 35.39 35.85
N SER A 111 -10.84 34.52 34.98
CA SER A 111 -12.20 34.59 34.44
C SER A 111 -13.29 34.03 35.38
N GLY A 112 -12.91 33.54 36.56
CA GLY A 112 -13.84 32.97 37.54
C GLY A 112 -14.52 31.68 37.10
N THR A 113 -13.99 31.01 36.08
CA THR A 113 -14.55 29.76 35.52
C THR A 113 -14.13 28.55 36.34
N ILE A 114 -13.00 28.64 37.03
CA ILE A 114 -12.52 27.63 37.99
C ILE A 114 -12.18 28.29 39.33
N THR A 115 -12.16 27.47 40.38
CA THR A 115 -11.78 27.87 41.74
C THR A 115 -10.28 27.75 41.97
N GLN A 116 -9.78 28.41 43.01
CA GLN A 116 -8.37 28.34 43.40
C GLN A 116 -7.90 26.89 43.65
N ALA A 117 -8.76 26.05 44.25
CA ALA A 117 -8.44 24.65 44.53
C ALA A 117 -8.31 23.81 43.25
N GLU A 118 -9.15 24.09 42.24
CA GLU A 118 -9.08 23.44 40.93
C GLU A 118 -7.82 23.87 40.17
N TYR A 119 -7.45 25.15 40.23
CA TYR A 119 -6.21 25.64 39.64
C TYR A 119 -4.96 24.96 40.23
N GLU A 120 -4.87 24.83 41.56
CA GLU A 120 -3.78 24.13 42.25
C GLU A 120 -3.67 22.67 41.78
N SER A 121 -4.81 21.98 41.59
CA SER A 121 -4.83 20.60 41.12
C SER A 121 -4.28 20.45 39.69
N ILE A 122 -4.60 21.40 38.81
CA ILE A 122 -4.11 21.43 37.42
C ILE A 122 -2.62 21.74 37.37
N LYS A 123 -2.16 22.68 38.20
CA LYS A 123 -0.75 23.04 38.32
C LYS A 123 0.11 21.87 38.77
N ILE A 124 -0.34 21.10 39.77
CA ILE A 124 0.38 19.90 40.24
C ILE A 124 0.44 18.84 39.12
N LYS A 125 -0.65 18.67 38.37
CA LYS A 125 -0.72 17.68 37.27
C LYS A 125 0.16 18.05 36.08
N ALA A 126 0.28 19.34 35.77
CA ALA A 126 1.14 19.83 34.69
C ALA A 126 2.63 19.77 35.04
N LEU A 127 2.99 19.85 36.33
CA LEU A 127 4.37 19.78 36.81
C LEU A 127 4.88 18.35 37.10
N ALA A 128 4.01 17.34 36.97
CA ALA A 128 4.33 15.92 37.21
C ALA A 128 4.78 15.21 35.93
#